data_AF-A0A969DYV2-F1
#
_entry.id   AF-A0A969DYV2-F1
#
_cell.length_a   1.000
_cell.length_b   1.000
_cell.length_c   1.000
_cell.angle_alpha   90.00
_cell.angle_beta   90.00
_cell.angle_gamma   90.00
#
_symmetry.space_group_name_H-M   'P 1'
#
loop_
_entity.id
_entity.type
_entity.pdbx_description
1 polymer ?
#
loop_
_entity_poly.entity_id
_entity_poly.type
_entity_poly.pdbx_seq_one_letter_code
_entity_poly.pdbx_strand_id
1 'polypeptide(L)'
;MNDFNLDRALCLPEAEIELLRSGRSISALPRTLIDPNWQFALYAPGSLAIQAAAVCTWCRMLEPDDLPRLAQATHWSLEALEQKAQEQPYLFLAALRVIALADGLMLPAAIAQEEKLGRFVSLSAVELLRNPQPVLSDRLFARRAHQLKTLEPEVHGELMLLQLLLQADKHASAQAMAAEARALMGWEDHATQRQLLSEPWIGTISTVGNSSDGHLFEKLVRRSFLKLGFQNHSGNSQASLDPNSTGGAGGIDFYCDFPYAIVGECKASGTEKVPDSTPAQLVKLGLKILPQADYESAIKIILAAGTLTPAADQTAQGNRMNVLRPETLQRLVALKDLYPGAVDLLKLKPCLEQAPFGEAADAKINLYIEDCNHQLVIRAHTIVVIKNHLEDPNVHSAGIHDVDDITAFSLYCASSPPQGLTLDEFKALLIELSSPLTGYLGRTATNRYYFLRRLEHLALRD
;
A
#
# COMPACT_ATOMS: atom_id res chain seq x y z
N MET A 1 13.21 -14.39 28.09
CA MET A 1 13.23 -13.09 27.38
C MET A 1 14.10 -12.18 28.22
N ASN A 2 15.27 -11.83 27.70
CA ASN A 2 16.37 -11.29 28.51
C ASN A 2 16.21 -9.77 28.65
N ASP A 3 16.36 -9.29 29.88
CA ASP A 3 16.47 -7.87 30.15
C ASP A 3 17.66 -7.26 29.38
N PHE A 4 17.49 -6.03 28.88
CA PHE A 4 18.56 -5.31 28.18
C PHE A 4 19.35 -4.46 29.17
N ASN A 5 20.66 -4.67 29.28
CA ASN A 5 21.51 -3.95 30.23
C ASN A 5 22.37 -2.92 29.48
N LEU A 6 22.18 -1.64 29.79
CA LEU A 6 22.96 -0.53 29.24
C LEU A 6 23.97 0.00 30.27
N ASP A 7 25.20 -0.51 30.24
CA ASP A 7 26.32 -0.02 31.08
C ASP A 7 27.33 0.85 30.30
N ARG A 8 27.16 0.92 28.96
CA ARG A 8 28.08 1.60 28.04
C ARG A 8 27.33 2.17 26.84
N ALA A 9 27.91 3.20 26.23
CA ALA A 9 27.40 3.81 25.01
C ALA A 9 28.50 3.90 23.94
N LEU A 10 28.19 3.51 22.70
CA LEU A 10 29.06 3.67 21.53
C LEU A 10 28.80 5.05 20.92
N CYS A 11 29.88 5.82 20.74
CA CYS A 11 29.80 7.11 20.07
C CYS A 11 29.84 6.93 18.54
N LEU A 12 28.84 7.43 17.84
CA LEU A 12 28.75 7.42 16.37
C LEU A 12 28.36 8.81 15.85
N PRO A 13 28.65 9.14 14.58
CA PRO A 13 28.11 10.34 13.95
C PRO A 13 26.57 10.35 13.98
N GLU A 14 25.97 11.52 14.18
CA GLU A 14 24.51 11.67 14.24
C GLU A 14 23.81 11.10 13.01
N ALA A 15 24.36 11.35 11.82
CA ALA A 15 23.86 10.80 10.56
C ALA A 15 23.85 9.25 10.53
N GLU A 16 24.86 8.60 11.11
CA GLU A 16 24.91 7.13 11.19
C GLU A 16 23.88 6.58 12.18
N ILE A 17 23.71 7.24 13.32
CA ILE A 17 22.68 6.87 14.31
C ILE A 17 21.29 6.98 13.69
N GLU A 18 21.04 8.02 12.91
CA GLU A 18 19.74 8.21 12.26
C GLU A 18 19.48 7.13 11.20
N LEU A 19 20.49 6.70 10.45
CA LEU A 19 20.37 5.57 9.52
C LEU A 19 20.09 4.26 10.27
N LEU A 20 20.74 4.03 11.42
CA LEU A 20 20.52 2.85 12.26
C LEU A 20 19.11 2.86 12.89
N ARG A 21 18.69 3.99 13.44
CA ARG A 21 17.40 4.18 14.13
C ARG A 21 16.21 4.08 13.19
N SER A 22 16.35 4.58 11.97
CA SER A 22 15.33 4.44 10.93
C SER A 22 15.35 3.07 10.26
N GLY A 23 16.28 2.19 10.65
CA GLY A 23 16.44 0.89 10.01
C GLY A 23 16.93 0.97 8.57
N ARG A 24 17.55 2.08 8.14
CA ARG A 24 18.17 2.23 6.81
C ARG A 24 19.52 1.52 6.74
N SER A 25 20.24 1.46 7.85
CA SER A 25 21.49 0.71 7.99
C SER A 25 21.41 -0.27 9.16
N ILE A 26 22.29 -1.27 9.14
CA ILE A 26 22.64 -2.08 10.31
C ILE A 26 24.15 -2.06 10.58
N SER A 27 24.93 -1.36 9.76
CA SER A 27 26.38 -1.33 9.83
C SER A 27 26.88 -0.18 10.71
N ALA A 28 27.95 -0.43 11.45
CA ALA A 28 28.73 0.60 12.14
C ALA A 28 30.23 0.30 12.03
N LEU A 29 31.06 1.35 12.11
CA LEU A 29 32.52 1.26 12.11
C LEU A 29 33.10 1.63 13.49
N PRO A 30 33.07 0.72 14.49
CA PRO A 30 33.72 0.96 15.77
C PRO A 30 35.25 0.97 15.64
N ARG A 31 35.93 1.60 16.60
CA ARG A 31 37.40 1.61 16.71
C ARG A 31 37.98 0.36 17.36
N THR A 32 37.13 -0.53 17.85
CA THR A 32 37.53 -1.78 18.50
C THR A 32 36.62 -2.90 18.04
N LEU A 33 37.12 -4.13 18.09
CA LEU A 33 36.30 -5.31 17.97
C LEU A 33 35.24 -5.31 19.08
N ILE A 34 33.99 -5.56 18.71
CA ILE A 34 32.86 -5.68 19.63
C ILE A 34 32.44 -7.14 19.67
N ASP A 35 32.43 -7.74 20.86
CA ASP A 35 32.01 -9.14 20.97
C ASP A 35 30.51 -9.31 20.60
N PRO A 36 30.14 -10.43 19.98
CA PRO A 36 28.75 -10.76 19.77
C PRO A 36 27.95 -10.75 21.07
N ASN A 37 26.71 -10.29 20.99
CA ASN A 37 25.76 -10.10 22.09
C ASN A 37 26.09 -8.97 23.07
N TRP A 38 27.13 -8.18 22.85
CA TRP A 38 27.31 -6.94 23.61
C TRP A 38 26.14 -6.00 23.38
N GLN A 39 25.62 -5.47 24.48
CA GLN A 39 24.49 -4.55 24.54
C GLN A 39 24.99 -3.17 24.94
N PHE A 40 24.56 -2.14 24.23
CA PHE A 40 25.03 -0.78 24.48
C PHE A 40 24.08 0.26 23.90
N ALA A 41 24.19 1.48 24.42
CA ALA A 41 23.50 2.64 23.88
C ALA A 41 24.24 3.22 22.67
N LEU A 42 23.55 3.97 21.82
CA LEU A 42 24.14 4.74 20.72
C LEU A 42 23.98 6.23 20.99
N TYR A 43 25.06 7.00 20.92
CA TYR A 43 25.00 8.45 21.14
C TYR A 43 25.88 9.23 20.16
N ALA A 44 25.44 10.45 19.85
CA ALA A 44 26.19 11.41 19.05
C ALA A 44 26.90 12.42 19.94
N PRO A 45 28.11 12.89 19.58
CA PRO A 45 28.74 14.01 20.26
C PRO A 45 27.83 15.24 20.28
N GLY A 46 27.76 15.93 21.41
CA GLY A 46 26.89 17.07 21.65
C GLY A 46 25.43 16.73 21.97
N SER A 47 25.00 15.46 21.81
CA SER A 47 23.63 15.05 22.16
C SER A 47 23.51 14.66 23.63
N LEU A 48 22.56 15.28 24.32
CA LEU A 48 22.19 14.93 25.70
C LEU A 48 21.19 13.77 25.78
N ALA A 49 20.66 13.31 24.64
CA ALA A 49 19.63 12.27 24.58
C ALA A 49 20.09 11.09 23.72
N ILE A 50 20.05 9.89 24.31
CA ILE A 50 20.21 8.60 23.64
C ILE A 50 18.83 8.14 23.19
N GLN A 51 18.66 7.95 21.88
CA GLN A 51 17.37 7.54 21.31
C GLN A 51 17.38 6.11 20.77
N ALA A 52 18.53 5.43 20.84
CA ALA A 52 18.69 4.08 20.34
C ALA A 52 19.67 3.27 21.20
N ALA A 53 19.37 1.98 21.34
CA ALA A 53 20.27 0.97 21.86
C ALA A 53 20.58 -0.06 20.76
N ALA A 54 21.62 -0.86 20.93
CA ALA A 54 22.02 -1.87 19.98
C ALA A 54 22.58 -3.12 20.64
N VAL A 55 22.38 -4.27 19.98
CA VAL A 55 23.13 -5.51 20.22
C VAL A 55 24.08 -5.73 19.05
N CYS A 56 25.36 -5.92 19.33
CA CYS A 56 26.28 -6.42 18.30
C CYS A 56 25.95 -7.88 17.99
N THR A 57 25.65 -8.22 16.73
CA THR A 57 25.43 -9.63 16.35
C THR A 57 26.68 -10.27 15.77
N TRP A 58 27.52 -9.47 15.11
CA TRP A 58 28.88 -9.84 14.74
C TRP A 58 29.72 -8.60 14.50
N CYS A 59 31.03 -8.73 14.67
CA CYS A 59 32.01 -7.72 14.34
C CYS A 59 33.25 -8.40 13.74
N ARG A 60 33.81 -7.85 12.66
CA ARG A 60 35.06 -8.35 12.05
C ARG A 60 36.01 -7.22 11.70
N MET A 61 37.30 -7.52 11.68
CA MET A 61 38.29 -6.62 11.11
C MET A 61 38.19 -6.66 9.58
N LEU A 62 38.26 -5.51 8.94
CA LEU A 62 38.25 -5.36 7.50
C LEU A 62 39.67 -5.42 6.96
N GLU A 63 39.83 -6.10 5.82
CA GLU A 63 41.06 -6.05 5.04
C GLU A 63 40.97 -4.89 4.02
N PRO A 64 42.10 -4.34 3.54
CA PRO A 64 42.08 -3.27 2.53
C PRO A 64 41.28 -3.63 1.26
N ASP A 65 41.32 -4.89 0.85
CA ASP A 65 40.58 -5.41 -0.32
C ASP A 65 39.06 -5.48 -0.10
N ASP A 66 38.58 -5.40 1.15
CA ASP A 66 37.15 -5.36 1.46
C ASP A 66 36.53 -3.98 1.15
N LEU A 67 37.31 -2.89 1.15
CA LEU A 67 36.79 -1.51 1.12
C LEU A 67 35.95 -1.20 -0.14
N PRO A 68 36.35 -1.58 -1.36
CA PRO A 68 35.53 -1.34 -2.55
C PRO A 68 34.19 -2.08 -2.50
N ARG A 69 34.18 -3.31 -1.99
CA ARG A 69 32.94 -4.09 -1.84
C ARG A 69 32.06 -3.54 -0.72
N LEU A 70 32.67 -3.10 0.37
CA LEU A 70 31.96 -2.44 1.46
C LEU A 70 31.28 -1.14 1.00
N ALA A 71 31.95 -0.35 0.17
CA ALA A 71 31.38 0.87 -0.40
C ALA A 71 30.16 0.58 -1.29
N GLN A 72 30.13 -0.58 -1.97
CA GLN A 72 28.97 -1.01 -2.77
C GLN A 72 27.83 -1.60 -1.92
N ALA A 73 28.16 -2.16 -0.76
CA ALA A 73 27.21 -2.83 0.13
C ALA A 73 26.63 -1.90 1.22
N THR A 74 27.12 -0.66 1.34
CA THR A 74 26.76 0.26 2.42
C THR A 74 26.64 1.71 1.94
N HIS A 75 26.26 2.60 2.84
CA HIS A 75 26.13 4.02 2.58
C HIS A 75 27.47 4.78 2.55
N TRP A 76 28.59 4.16 2.90
CA TRP A 76 29.90 4.83 2.90
C TRP A 76 30.52 4.84 1.52
N SER A 77 31.01 5.99 1.07
CA SER A 77 31.81 6.09 -0.16
C SER A 77 33.19 5.46 0.01
N LEU A 78 33.78 4.96 -1.07
CA LEU A 78 35.14 4.42 -1.07
C LEU A 78 36.17 5.44 -0.54
N GLU A 79 36.12 6.70 -0.98
CA GLU A 79 37.03 7.76 -0.55
C GLU A 79 36.99 7.96 0.99
N ALA A 80 35.80 8.02 1.57
CA ALA A 80 35.62 8.14 3.02
C ALA A 80 36.15 6.91 3.79
N LEU A 81 36.04 5.71 3.23
CA LEU A 81 36.56 4.48 3.84
C LEU A 81 38.10 4.45 3.78
N GLU A 82 38.69 4.84 2.64
CA GLU A 82 40.13 4.95 2.47
C GLU A 82 40.73 6.00 3.40
N GLN A 83 40.08 7.16 3.56
CA GLN A 83 40.50 8.18 4.52
C GLN A 83 40.48 7.64 5.95
N LYS A 84 39.40 6.94 6.36
CA LYS A 84 39.32 6.31 7.69
C LYS A 84 40.41 5.24 7.89
N ALA A 85 40.76 4.48 6.85
CA ALA A 85 41.83 3.48 6.90
C ALA A 85 43.24 4.11 7.00
N GLN A 86 43.42 5.35 6.52
CA GLN A 86 44.67 6.10 6.72
C GLN A 86 44.78 6.63 8.16
N GLU A 87 43.66 7.07 8.74
CA GLU A 87 43.60 7.60 10.10
C GLU A 87 43.69 6.50 11.18
N GLN A 88 43.35 5.26 10.84
CA GLN A 88 43.28 4.14 11.78
C GLN A 88 43.88 2.87 11.18
N PRO A 89 44.85 2.21 11.86
CA PRO A 89 45.54 1.05 11.30
C PRO A 89 44.63 -0.17 11.11
N TYR A 90 43.48 -0.21 11.79
CA TYR A 90 42.51 -1.29 11.70
C TYR A 90 41.10 -0.70 11.66
N LEU A 91 40.29 -1.16 10.70
CA LEU A 91 38.87 -0.86 10.63
C LEU A 91 38.07 -2.10 11.04
N PHE A 92 37.06 -1.89 11.86
CA PHE A 92 36.16 -2.95 12.28
C PHE A 92 34.77 -2.67 11.74
N LEU A 93 34.13 -3.69 11.16
CA LEU A 93 32.75 -3.63 10.71
C LEU A 93 31.87 -4.43 11.66
N ALA A 94 30.86 -3.78 12.22
CA ALA A 94 29.88 -4.40 13.10
C ALA A 94 28.48 -4.39 12.48
N ALA A 95 27.74 -5.47 12.69
CA ALA A 95 26.30 -5.52 12.45
C ALA A 95 25.54 -5.34 13.77
N LEU A 96 24.68 -4.34 13.81
CA LEU A 96 23.99 -3.88 15.01
C LEU A 96 22.48 -4.14 14.91
N ARG A 97 21.96 -4.94 15.84
CA ARG A 97 20.53 -5.10 16.07
C ARG A 97 20.03 -3.91 16.88
N VAL A 98 19.47 -2.91 16.22
CA VAL A 98 19.05 -1.64 16.83
C VAL A 98 17.68 -1.78 17.49
N ILE A 99 17.54 -1.16 18.65
CA ILE A 99 16.31 -1.05 19.44
C ILE A 99 16.02 0.43 19.63
N ALA A 100 14.81 0.86 19.27
CA ALA A 100 14.38 2.24 19.47
C ALA A 100 14.02 2.47 20.94
N LEU A 101 14.45 3.61 21.50
CA LEU A 101 14.10 4.03 22.87
C LEU A 101 13.02 5.10 22.78
N ALA A 102 11.80 4.77 23.20
CA ALA A 102 10.65 5.68 23.12
C ALA A 102 10.81 6.92 23.99
N ASP A 103 11.33 6.75 25.22
CA ASP A 103 11.41 7.84 26.20
C ASP A 103 12.76 8.58 26.21
N GLY A 104 13.75 8.07 25.46
CA GLY A 104 15.12 8.61 25.41
C GLY A 104 15.88 8.51 26.74
N LEU A 105 17.14 8.10 26.71
CA LEU A 105 17.99 8.03 27.90
C LEU A 105 18.87 9.29 27.98
N MET A 106 18.83 9.98 29.12
CA MET A 106 19.59 11.23 29.30
C MET A 106 21.08 10.94 29.60
N LEU A 107 21.97 11.53 28.81
CA LEU A 107 23.41 11.48 29.04
C LEU A 107 23.87 12.64 29.92
N PRO A 108 24.79 12.39 30.87
CA PRO A 108 25.50 13.46 31.55
C PRO A 108 26.23 14.36 30.54
N ALA A 109 26.09 15.68 30.69
CA ALA A 109 26.68 16.66 29.76
C ALA A 109 28.21 16.51 29.59
N ALA A 110 28.90 16.07 30.65
CA ALA A 110 30.34 15.78 30.61
C ALA A 110 30.71 14.65 29.64
N ILE A 111 29.83 13.66 29.45
CA ILE A 111 30.02 12.55 28.52
C ILE A 111 29.58 12.97 27.11
N ALA A 112 28.47 13.69 27.00
CA ALA A 112 27.96 14.17 25.71
C ALA A 112 28.96 15.08 24.96
N GLN A 113 29.80 15.83 25.68
CA GLN A 113 30.81 16.71 25.08
C GLN A 113 32.09 15.98 24.65
N GLU A 114 32.25 14.69 24.95
CA GLU A 114 33.43 13.94 24.52
C GLU A 114 33.28 13.46 23.07
N GLU A 115 34.09 14.01 22.15
CA GLU A 115 34.19 13.52 20.77
C GLU A 115 35.00 12.21 20.72
N LYS A 116 34.37 11.12 21.17
CA LYS A 116 34.96 9.77 21.22
C LYS A 116 34.49 8.88 20.08
N LEU A 117 34.39 9.41 18.86
CA LEU A 117 33.86 8.71 17.68
C LEU A 117 34.43 7.29 17.53
N GLY A 118 33.52 6.31 17.46
CA GLY A 118 33.78 4.87 17.37
C GLY A 118 34.28 4.21 18.66
N ARG A 119 34.33 4.93 19.79
CA ARG A 119 34.72 4.39 21.10
C ARG A 119 33.54 4.33 22.06
N PHE A 120 33.69 3.49 23.08
CA PHE A 120 32.73 3.38 24.17
C PHE A 120 32.99 4.38 25.29
N VAL A 121 31.92 4.85 25.90
CA VAL A 121 31.90 5.56 27.18
C VAL A 121 31.07 4.77 28.19
N SER A 122 31.45 4.84 29.46
CA SER A 122 30.70 4.17 30.54
C SER A 122 29.47 5.00 30.92
N LEU A 123 28.33 4.32 31.09
CA LEU A 123 27.13 4.92 31.66
C LEU A 123 27.13 4.68 33.17
N SER A 124 26.90 5.74 33.95
CA SER A 124 27.02 5.72 35.41
C SER A 124 25.94 4.89 36.12
N ALA A 125 24.89 4.50 35.40
CA ALA A 125 23.81 3.64 35.88
C ALA A 125 23.46 2.60 34.81
N VAL A 126 23.26 1.36 35.24
CA VAL A 126 22.70 0.29 34.41
C VAL A 126 21.21 0.55 34.24
N GLU A 127 20.79 0.87 33.02
CA GLU A 127 19.37 0.96 32.70
C GLU A 127 18.87 -0.35 32.08
N LEU A 128 17.80 -0.89 32.66
CA LEU A 128 17.17 -2.14 32.24
C LEU A 128 16.00 -1.84 31.29
N LEU A 129 16.18 -2.09 29.99
CA LEU A 129 15.06 -1.97 29.05
C LEU A 129 14.18 -3.21 29.13
N ARG A 130 12.89 -2.98 29.40
CA ARG A 130 11.87 -4.04 29.40
C ARG A 130 11.19 -4.08 28.04
N ASN A 131 11.06 -5.28 27.48
CA ASN A 131 10.42 -5.54 26.18
C ASN A 131 11.04 -4.74 25.01
N PRO A 132 12.34 -4.88 24.74
CA PRO A 132 13.00 -4.17 23.65
C PRO A 132 12.33 -4.49 22.31
N GLN A 133 11.87 -3.45 21.61
CA GLN A 133 11.32 -3.56 20.26
C GLN A 133 12.43 -3.28 19.25
N PRO A 134 12.90 -4.30 18.51
CA PRO A 134 13.92 -4.09 17.49
C PRO A 134 13.34 -3.26 16.34
N VAL A 135 14.17 -2.38 15.78
CA VAL A 135 13.80 -1.52 14.64
C VAL A 135 13.46 -2.34 13.40
N LEU A 136 14.14 -3.47 13.20
CA LEU A 136 13.90 -4.38 12.08
C LEU A 136 13.31 -5.70 12.58
N SER A 137 12.53 -6.41 11.76
CA SER A 137 12.13 -7.79 12.07
C SER A 137 13.34 -8.74 12.08
N ASP A 138 13.24 -9.90 12.74
CA ASP A 138 14.34 -10.88 12.80
C ASP A 138 14.74 -11.36 11.40
N ARG A 139 13.75 -11.64 10.55
CA ARG A 139 13.96 -12.08 9.16
C ARG A 139 14.72 -11.04 8.34
N LEU A 140 14.30 -9.77 8.40
CA LEU A 140 14.93 -8.70 7.64
C LEU A 140 16.37 -8.45 8.10
N PHE A 141 16.58 -8.43 9.41
CA PHE A 141 17.90 -8.27 9.97
C PHE A 141 18.83 -9.43 9.61
N ALA A 142 18.36 -10.68 9.67
CA ALA A 142 19.15 -11.84 9.27
C ALA A 142 19.58 -11.74 7.79
N ARG A 143 18.68 -11.32 6.89
CA ARG A 143 18.99 -11.09 5.48
C ARG A 143 20.08 -10.02 5.31
N ARG A 144 19.93 -8.86 5.94
CA ARG A 144 20.91 -7.76 5.83
C ARG A 144 22.23 -8.07 6.50
N ALA A 145 22.21 -8.78 7.63
CA ALA A 145 23.42 -9.23 8.30
C ALA A 145 24.20 -10.23 7.44
N HIS A 146 23.49 -11.09 6.69
CA HIS A 146 24.12 -11.97 5.71
C HIS A 146 24.76 -11.17 4.57
N GLN A 147 24.03 -10.25 3.94
CA GLN A 147 24.54 -9.38 2.85
C GLN A 147 25.76 -8.56 3.29
N LEU A 148 25.71 -7.95 4.47
CA LEU A 148 26.82 -7.18 5.03
C LEU A 148 28.04 -8.08 5.34
N LYS A 149 27.80 -9.32 5.76
CA LYS A 149 28.87 -10.28 6.03
C LYS A 149 29.54 -10.78 4.76
N THR A 150 28.79 -10.97 3.68
CA THR A 150 29.30 -11.39 2.37
C THR A 150 29.76 -10.22 1.49
N LEU A 151 29.48 -8.98 1.89
CA LEU A 151 29.72 -7.75 1.12
C LEU A 151 29.04 -7.76 -0.25
N GLU A 152 27.84 -8.33 -0.32
CA GLU A 152 26.99 -8.25 -1.51
C GLU A 152 26.44 -6.83 -1.69
N PRO A 153 26.39 -6.29 -2.93
CA PRO A 153 25.86 -4.96 -3.19
C PRO A 153 24.41 -4.79 -2.70
N GLU A 154 24.06 -3.59 -2.26
CA GLU A 154 22.69 -3.30 -1.87
C GLU A 154 21.78 -3.30 -3.11
N VAL A 155 20.84 -4.24 -3.17
CA VAL A 155 19.99 -4.51 -4.33
C VAL A 155 19.02 -3.35 -4.67
N HIS A 156 18.94 -2.31 -3.81
CA HIS A 156 17.86 -1.31 -3.84
C HIS A 156 18.29 0.15 -3.59
N GLY A 157 19.51 0.57 -3.99
CA GLY A 157 19.98 1.95 -3.78
C GLY A 157 19.02 3.05 -4.30
N GLU A 158 18.38 2.81 -5.44
CA GLU A 158 17.38 3.73 -6.02
C GLU A 158 16.10 3.84 -5.17
N LEU A 159 15.64 2.73 -4.57
CA LEU A 159 14.47 2.74 -3.68
C LEU A 159 14.77 3.48 -2.38
N MET A 160 16.01 3.44 -1.90
CA MET A 160 16.44 4.27 -0.77
C MET A 160 16.42 5.78 -1.10
N LEU A 161 16.90 6.17 -2.28
CA LEU A 161 16.83 7.55 -2.74
C LEU A 161 15.37 8.02 -2.91
N LEU A 162 14.52 7.18 -3.50
CA LEU A 162 13.10 7.44 -3.64
C LEU A 162 12.44 7.62 -2.26
N GLN A 163 12.76 6.76 -1.29
CA GLN A 163 12.23 6.87 0.07
C GLN A 163 12.60 8.20 0.73
N LEU A 164 13.84 8.65 0.54
CA LEU A 164 14.31 9.94 1.05
C LEU A 164 13.52 11.10 0.45
N LEU A 165 13.27 11.08 -0.87
CA LEU A 165 12.49 12.10 -1.56
C LEU A 165 11.03 12.10 -1.08
N LEU A 166 10.42 10.93 -0.91
CA LEU A 166 9.02 10.80 -0.48
C LEU A 166 8.80 11.21 0.97
N GLN A 167 9.79 11.05 1.86
CA GLN A 167 9.69 11.47 3.26
C GLN A 167 9.57 12.99 3.44
N ALA A 168 10.08 13.77 2.49
CA ALA A 168 9.97 15.22 2.52
C ALA A 168 8.56 15.71 2.12
N ASP A 169 7.75 14.86 1.50
CA ASP A 169 6.44 15.20 0.99
C ASP A 169 5.32 14.77 1.97
N LYS A 170 4.50 15.73 2.37
CA LYS A 170 3.38 15.51 3.30
C LYS A 170 2.09 15.06 2.60
N HIS A 171 2.08 14.97 1.27
CA HIS A 171 0.92 14.55 0.51
C HIS A 171 0.57 13.08 0.81
N ALA A 172 -0.72 12.77 0.98
CA ALA A 172 -1.17 11.42 1.35
C ALA A 172 -0.70 10.34 0.35
N SER A 173 -0.66 10.67 -0.95
CA SER A 173 -0.14 9.75 -1.98
C SER A 173 1.35 9.50 -1.85
N ALA A 174 2.15 10.50 -1.46
CA ALA A 174 3.58 10.33 -1.24
C ALA A 174 3.86 9.46 -0.02
N GLN A 175 3.07 9.62 1.05
CA GLN A 175 3.13 8.75 2.23
C GLN A 175 2.73 7.31 1.91
N ALA A 176 1.70 7.10 1.09
CA ALA A 176 1.30 5.78 0.63
C ALA A 176 2.41 5.12 -0.22
N MET A 177 3.00 5.88 -1.15
CA MET A 177 4.13 5.39 -1.96
C MET A 177 5.37 5.08 -1.11
N ALA A 178 5.64 5.89 -0.07
CA ALA A 178 6.71 5.64 0.89
C ALA A 178 6.46 4.39 1.74
N ALA A 179 5.21 4.08 2.04
CA ALA A 179 4.81 2.84 2.69
C ALA A 179 5.01 1.63 1.76
N GLU A 180 4.67 1.75 0.48
CA GLU A 180 4.88 0.67 -0.51
C GLU A 180 6.36 0.42 -0.81
N ALA A 181 7.17 1.47 -0.96
CA ALA A 181 8.61 1.34 -1.18
C ALA A 181 9.29 0.65 0.01
N ARG A 182 8.89 0.99 1.24
CA ARG A 182 9.31 0.29 2.46
C ARG A 182 8.94 -1.19 2.43
N ALA A 183 7.71 -1.52 2.06
CA ALA A 183 7.27 -2.91 1.97
C ALA A 183 8.04 -3.69 0.88
N LEU A 184 8.33 -3.07 -0.27
CA LEU A 184 9.14 -3.66 -1.35
C LEU A 184 10.59 -3.93 -0.91
N MET A 185 11.18 -3.00 -0.14
CA MET A 185 12.48 -3.20 0.49
C MET A 185 12.43 -4.17 1.68
N GLY A 186 11.24 -4.64 2.06
CA GLY A 186 10.99 -5.58 3.15
C GLY A 186 11.02 -4.96 4.55
N TRP A 187 10.98 -3.62 4.67
CA TRP A 187 11.05 -2.88 5.94
C TRP A 187 9.75 -3.00 6.75
N GLU A 188 8.62 -3.22 6.09
CA GLU A 188 7.31 -3.42 6.69
C GLU A 188 6.63 -4.64 6.08
N ASP A 189 5.77 -5.30 6.85
CA ASP A 189 4.99 -6.44 6.37
C ASP A 189 3.72 -5.95 5.65
N HIS A 190 3.46 -6.46 4.44
CA HIS A 190 2.34 -6.03 3.60
C HIS A 190 0.98 -6.30 4.26
N ALA A 191 0.90 -7.32 5.10
CA ALA A 191 -0.34 -7.74 5.77
C ALA A 191 -0.81 -6.73 6.82
N THR A 192 0.11 -6.05 7.52
CA THR A 192 -0.22 -5.08 8.56
C THR A 192 -0.75 -3.77 7.97
N GLN A 193 -0.27 -3.37 6.78
CA GLN A 193 -0.72 -2.13 6.13
C GLN A 193 -2.14 -2.21 5.56
N ARG A 194 -2.56 -3.34 4.97
CA ARG A 194 -3.88 -3.43 4.30
C ARG A 194 -5.07 -3.35 5.25
N GLN A 195 -4.91 -3.86 6.48
CA GLN A 195 -5.98 -3.79 7.50
C GLN A 195 -6.09 -2.38 8.13
N LEU A 196 -5.03 -1.57 8.03
CA LEU A 196 -5.00 -0.18 8.47
C LEU A 196 -5.56 0.81 7.42
N LEU A 197 -5.68 0.40 6.15
CA LEU A 197 -6.07 1.28 5.04
C LEU A 197 -7.56 1.22 4.65
N SER A 198 -8.30 0.18 5.07
CA SER A 198 -9.72 0.10 4.73
C SER A 198 -10.54 1.09 5.56
N GLU A 199 -11.24 1.99 4.87
CA GLU A 199 -11.94 3.06 5.56
C GLU A 199 -13.22 2.53 6.25
N PRO A 200 -13.39 2.67 7.58
CA PRO A 200 -14.46 2.01 8.33
C PRO A 200 -15.88 2.32 7.85
N TRP A 201 -16.10 3.49 7.27
CA TRP A 201 -17.42 3.92 6.78
C TRP A 201 -17.92 3.07 5.60
N ILE A 202 -17.03 2.42 4.84
CA ILE A 202 -17.42 1.60 3.68
C ILE A 202 -18.34 0.46 4.14
N GLY A 203 -18.03 -0.16 5.28
CA GLY A 203 -18.86 -1.22 5.86
C GLY A 203 -20.24 -0.77 6.39
N THR A 204 -20.51 0.54 6.39
CA THR A 204 -21.77 1.12 6.91
C THR A 204 -22.76 1.51 5.82
N ILE A 205 -22.35 1.52 4.55
CA ILE A 205 -23.15 1.99 3.41
C ILE A 205 -24.51 1.26 3.34
N SER A 206 -24.49 -0.07 3.39
CA SER A 206 -25.72 -0.87 3.31
C SER A 206 -26.57 -0.73 4.57
N THR A 207 -25.95 -0.74 5.75
CA THR A 207 -26.67 -0.56 7.03
C THR A 207 -27.42 0.76 7.06
N VAL A 208 -26.78 1.86 6.64
CA VAL A 208 -27.41 3.17 6.59
C VAL A 208 -28.45 3.25 5.47
N GLY A 209 -28.16 2.71 4.28
CA GLY A 209 -29.12 2.69 3.16
C GLY A 209 -30.39 1.89 3.45
N ASN A 210 -30.32 0.85 4.28
CA ASN A 210 -31.48 0.09 4.75
C ASN A 210 -32.19 0.73 5.97
N SER A 211 -31.61 1.77 6.55
CA SER A 211 -32.22 2.53 7.64
C SER A 211 -33.19 3.60 7.13
N SER A 212 -33.68 4.46 8.03
CA SER A 212 -34.46 5.66 7.71
C SER A 212 -33.62 6.95 7.62
N ASP A 213 -32.29 6.87 7.76
CA ASP A 213 -31.40 8.02 7.74
C ASP A 213 -30.96 8.39 6.31
N GLY A 214 -31.87 9.07 5.59
CA GLY A 214 -31.63 9.53 4.23
C GLY A 214 -30.45 10.49 4.11
N HIS A 215 -30.29 11.40 5.07
CA HIS A 215 -29.20 12.39 5.04
C HIS A 215 -27.83 11.76 5.19
N LEU A 216 -27.65 10.82 6.13
CA LEU A 216 -26.39 10.10 6.25
C LEU A 216 -26.14 9.24 5.01
N PHE A 217 -27.19 8.63 4.46
CA PHE A 217 -27.07 7.81 3.26
C PHE A 217 -26.56 8.62 2.06
N GLU A 218 -27.14 9.80 1.78
CA GLU A 218 -26.66 10.70 0.73
C GLU A 218 -25.16 11.04 0.89
N LYS A 219 -24.71 11.31 2.12
CA LYS A 219 -23.29 11.60 2.39
C LYS A 219 -22.39 10.42 2.06
N LEU A 220 -22.80 9.21 2.44
CA LEU A 220 -22.05 7.98 2.14
C LEU A 220 -22.04 7.69 0.64
N VAL A 221 -23.13 7.99 -0.08
CA VAL A 221 -23.20 7.88 -1.53
C VAL A 221 -22.22 8.85 -2.21
N ARG A 222 -22.25 10.13 -1.86
CA ARG A 222 -21.30 11.13 -2.39
C ARG A 222 -19.84 10.71 -2.15
N ARG A 223 -19.55 10.26 -0.92
CA ARG A 223 -18.22 9.74 -0.56
C ARG A 223 -17.83 8.49 -1.35
N SER A 224 -18.80 7.62 -1.64
CA SER A 224 -18.60 6.43 -2.48
C SER A 224 -18.19 6.77 -3.90
N PHE A 225 -18.88 7.70 -4.56
CA PHE A 225 -18.53 8.14 -5.91
C PHE A 225 -17.16 8.82 -5.96
N LEU A 226 -16.81 9.64 -4.97
CA LEU A 226 -15.45 10.18 -4.83
C LEU A 226 -14.40 9.06 -4.70
N LYS A 227 -14.64 8.07 -3.83
CA LYS A 227 -13.72 6.92 -3.64
C LYS A 227 -13.56 6.08 -4.91
N LEU A 228 -14.62 5.95 -5.71
CA LEU A 228 -14.58 5.26 -7.00
C LEU A 228 -13.74 6.02 -8.05
N GLY A 229 -13.54 7.33 -7.86
CA GLY A 229 -12.74 8.19 -8.73
C GLY A 229 -13.57 9.19 -9.54
N PHE A 230 -14.87 9.34 -9.24
CA PHE A 230 -15.69 10.38 -9.85
C PHE A 230 -15.37 11.75 -9.26
N GLN A 231 -15.58 12.77 -10.06
CA GLN A 231 -15.37 14.17 -9.68
C GLN A 231 -16.53 15.02 -10.19
N ASN A 232 -16.70 16.17 -9.55
CA ASN A 232 -17.68 17.16 -9.94
C ASN A 232 -16.95 18.50 -10.03
N HIS A 233 -16.86 19.03 -11.24
CA HIS A 233 -16.22 20.31 -11.51
C HIS A 233 -17.23 21.46 -11.53
N SER A 234 -18.52 21.16 -11.39
CA SER A 234 -19.55 22.18 -11.29
C SER A 234 -19.46 22.92 -9.95
N GLY A 235 -19.52 24.25 -10.01
CA GLY A 235 -19.66 25.09 -8.81
C GLY A 235 -21.09 25.14 -8.26
N ASN A 236 -21.99 24.28 -8.74
CA ASN A 236 -23.41 24.33 -8.41
C ASN A 236 -23.71 23.54 -7.14
N SER A 237 -24.02 24.24 -6.05
CA SER A 237 -24.35 23.60 -4.76
C SER A 237 -25.63 22.74 -4.80
N GLN A 238 -26.48 22.88 -5.84
CA GLN A 238 -27.67 22.06 -6.04
C GLN A 238 -27.40 20.78 -6.84
N ALA A 239 -26.18 20.60 -7.36
CA ALA A 239 -25.74 19.40 -8.06
C ALA A 239 -24.29 19.11 -7.61
N SER A 240 -24.16 18.58 -6.39
CA SER A 240 -22.89 18.47 -5.69
C SER A 240 -22.45 17.01 -5.50
N LEU A 241 -21.13 16.79 -5.43
CA LEU A 241 -20.53 15.54 -4.96
C LEU A 241 -19.82 15.71 -3.60
N ASP A 242 -19.84 16.91 -3.01
CA ASP A 242 -19.25 17.16 -1.70
C ASP A 242 -20.09 16.51 -0.58
N PRO A 243 -19.55 15.55 0.19
CA PRO A 243 -20.25 14.91 1.30
C PRO A 243 -20.66 15.90 2.41
N ASN A 244 -20.01 17.06 2.51
CA ASN A 244 -20.32 18.08 3.52
C ASN A 244 -21.32 19.11 3.04
N SER A 245 -21.60 19.16 1.74
CA SER A 245 -22.68 20.00 1.23
C SER A 245 -24.01 19.49 1.80
N THR A 246 -24.73 20.34 2.53
CA THR A 246 -26.13 20.07 2.84
C THR A 246 -26.85 20.13 1.50
N GLY A 247 -27.33 18.99 0.99
CA GLY A 247 -28.20 18.99 -0.19
C GLY A 247 -29.30 20.00 0.09
N GLY A 248 -29.23 21.17 -0.55
CA GLY A 248 -30.17 22.25 -0.27
C GLY A 248 -31.57 21.76 -0.60
N ALA A 249 -32.59 22.24 0.11
CA ALA A 249 -33.98 21.93 -0.23
C ALA A 249 -34.20 22.16 -1.75
N GLY A 250 -34.43 21.07 -2.49
CA GLY A 250 -34.65 21.08 -3.93
C GLY A 250 -33.40 20.98 -4.83
N GLY A 251 -32.27 20.48 -4.31
CA GLY A 251 -31.11 20.02 -5.10
C GLY A 251 -31.17 18.53 -5.43
N ILE A 252 -30.33 18.08 -6.37
CA ILE A 252 -30.12 16.67 -6.70
C ILE A 252 -29.24 16.04 -5.62
N ASP A 253 -29.55 14.81 -5.19
CA ASP A 253 -28.84 14.16 -4.10
C ASP A 253 -27.35 13.95 -4.39
N PHE A 254 -26.99 13.56 -5.62
CA PHE A 254 -25.61 13.57 -6.06
C PHE A 254 -25.48 13.78 -7.56
N TYR A 255 -24.40 14.45 -7.94
CA TYR A 255 -24.02 14.67 -9.33
C TYR A 255 -22.50 14.64 -9.48
N CYS A 256 -22.02 14.01 -10.55
CA CYS A 256 -20.63 14.07 -10.99
C CYS A 256 -20.59 14.24 -12.52
N ASP A 257 -19.55 14.89 -13.04
CA ASP A 257 -19.37 15.18 -14.47
C ASP A 257 -18.15 14.46 -15.08
N PHE A 258 -17.30 13.87 -14.24
CA PHE A 258 -16.09 13.17 -14.65
C PHE A 258 -15.94 11.82 -13.92
N PRO A 259 -15.47 10.75 -14.59
CA PRO A 259 -15.06 10.67 -16.01
C PRO A 259 -16.22 10.68 -17.01
N TYR A 260 -17.45 10.64 -16.53
CA TYR A 260 -18.68 10.85 -17.30
C TYR A 260 -19.79 11.29 -16.35
N ALA A 261 -20.84 11.91 -16.90
CA ALA A 261 -21.91 12.46 -16.09
C ALA A 261 -22.80 11.39 -15.45
N ILE A 262 -22.99 11.48 -14.14
CA ILE A 262 -24.00 10.72 -13.39
C ILE A 262 -24.85 11.70 -12.59
N VAL A 263 -26.16 11.49 -12.64
CA VAL A 263 -27.15 12.20 -11.85
C VAL A 263 -27.94 11.17 -11.05
N GLY A 264 -28.19 11.44 -9.77
CA GLY A 264 -28.89 10.44 -8.97
C GLY A 264 -29.65 10.93 -7.76
N GLU A 265 -30.49 10.03 -7.29
CA GLU A 265 -31.42 10.18 -6.17
C GLU A 265 -31.21 9.01 -5.20
N CYS A 266 -31.37 9.28 -3.92
CA CYS A 266 -31.16 8.34 -2.83
C CYS A 266 -32.47 8.14 -2.06
N LYS A 267 -32.76 6.88 -1.70
CA LYS A 267 -33.87 6.55 -0.82
C LYS A 267 -33.45 5.53 0.22
N ALA A 268 -33.14 6.03 1.42
CA ALA A 268 -32.93 5.18 2.58
C ALA A 268 -34.29 4.71 3.13
N SER A 269 -34.63 3.44 2.88
CA SER A 269 -35.77 2.76 3.49
C SER A 269 -35.73 1.28 3.12
N GLY A 270 -35.35 0.40 4.06
CA GLY A 270 -35.31 -1.05 3.82
C GLY A 270 -36.68 -1.74 3.86
N THR A 271 -37.70 -1.10 4.46
CA THR A 271 -39.01 -1.71 4.71
C THR A 271 -40.13 -1.18 3.82
N GLU A 272 -39.97 0.00 3.22
CA GLU A 272 -41.00 0.61 2.39
C GLU A 272 -40.71 0.41 0.91
N LYS A 273 -41.77 0.30 0.11
CA LYS A 273 -41.62 0.37 -1.34
C LYS A 273 -41.28 1.79 -1.78
N VAL A 274 -40.45 1.90 -2.79
CA VAL A 274 -40.08 3.18 -3.39
C VAL A 274 -41.24 3.66 -4.27
N PRO A 275 -41.84 4.81 -3.94
CA PRO A 275 -42.97 5.35 -4.69
C PRO A 275 -42.51 5.98 -6.02
N ASP A 276 -43.45 6.19 -6.93
CA ASP A 276 -43.21 6.84 -8.23
C ASP A 276 -42.64 8.27 -8.10
N SER A 277 -42.89 8.92 -6.96
CA SER A 277 -42.33 10.24 -6.67
C SER A 277 -40.81 10.26 -6.69
N THR A 278 -40.12 9.16 -6.38
CA THR A 278 -38.64 9.11 -6.39
C THR A 278 -38.05 9.23 -7.80
N PRO A 279 -38.37 8.35 -8.76
CA PRO A 279 -37.89 8.52 -10.13
C PRO A 279 -38.44 9.80 -10.78
N ALA A 280 -39.68 10.20 -10.49
CA ALA A 280 -40.23 11.46 -11.00
C ALA A 280 -39.48 12.69 -10.47
N GLN A 281 -39.02 12.66 -9.22
CA GLN A 281 -38.22 13.73 -8.63
C GLN A 281 -36.86 13.87 -9.31
N LEU A 282 -36.18 12.75 -9.61
CA LEU A 282 -34.91 12.78 -10.34
C LEU A 282 -35.05 13.44 -11.72
N VAL A 283 -36.13 13.15 -12.46
CA VAL A 283 -36.44 13.84 -13.74
C VAL A 283 -36.67 15.34 -13.51
N LYS A 284 -37.53 15.67 -12.56
CA LYS A 284 -37.93 17.05 -12.29
C LYS A 284 -36.75 17.93 -11.86
N LEU A 285 -35.94 17.44 -10.92
CA LEU A 285 -34.79 18.18 -10.40
C LEU A 285 -33.64 18.20 -11.39
N GLY A 286 -33.38 17.08 -12.07
CA GLY A 286 -32.39 16.97 -13.12
C GLY A 286 -32.59 18.02 -14.23
N LEU A 287 -33.78 18.09 -14.82
CA LEU A 287 -34.10 19.05 -15.87
C LEU A 287 -34.22 20.50 -15.38
N LYS A 288 -34.46 20.71 -14.08
CA LYS A 288 -34.51 22.05 -13.47
C LYS A 288 -33.10 22.62 -13.24
N ILE A 289 -32.16 21.77 -12.85
CA ILE A 289 -30.84 22.18 -12.35
C ILE A 289 -29.76 22.07 -13.44
N LEU A 290 -29.85 21.04 -14.28
CA LEU A 290 -28.89 20.79 -15.35
C LEU A 290 -29.47 21.24 -16.70
N PRO A 291 -28.61 21.70 -17.64
CA PRO A 291 -29.02 21.84 -19.03
C PRO A 291 -29.62 20.55 -19.56
N GLN A 292 -30.67 20.64 -20.37
CA GLN A 292 -31.41 19.47 -20.86
C GLN A 292 -30.49 18.44 -21.55
N ALA A 293 -29.56 18.89 -22.38
CA ALA A 293 -28.60 18.01 -23.06
C ALA A 293 -27.68 17.27 -22.07
N ASP A 294 -27.28 17.91 -20.98
CA ASP A 294 -26.42 17.33 -19.95
C ASP A 294 -27.20 16.28 -19.14
N TYR A 295 -28.45 16.59 -18.75
CA TYR A 295 -29.31 15.63 -18.08
C TYR A 295 -29.64 14.42 -18.97
N GLU A 296 -29.98 14.65 -20.24
CA GLU A 296 -30.33 13.58 -21.17
C GLU A 296 -29.16 12.62 -21.41
N SER A 297 -27.94 13.15 -21.55
CA SER A 297 -26.71 12.36 -21.75
C SER A 297 -26.15 11.74 -20.46
N ALA A 298 -26.50 12.25 -19.28
CA ALA A 298 -26.06 11.69 -18.00
C ALA A 298 -26.65 10.30 -17.74
N ILE A 299 -25.85 9.43 -17.14
CA ILE A 299 -26.33 8.18 -16.54
C ILE A 299 -27.19 8.52 -15.32
N LYS A 300 -28.38 7.93 -15.24
CA LYS A 300 -29.33 8.17 -14.15
C LYS A 300 -29.29 7.00 -13.18
N ILE A 301 -29.06 7.27 -11.90
CA ILE A 301 -28.97 6.23 -10.86
C ILE A 301 -29.92 6.57 -9.71
N ILE A 302 -30.73 5.60 -9.31
CA ILE A 302 -31.47 5.62 -8.05
C ILE A 302 -30.82 4.61 -7.11
N LEU A 303 -30.39 5.06 -5.94
CA LEU A 303 -29.91 4.18 -4.89
C LEU A 303 -31.01 3.98 -3.85
N ALA A 304 -31.58 2.77 -3.80
CA ALA A 304 -32.71 2.50 -2.92
C ALA A 304 -32.66 1.08 -2.35
N ALA A 305 -32.86 0.96 -1.04
CA ALA A 305 -32.96 -0.33 -0.37
C ALA A 305 -34.28 -1.06 -0.71
N GLY A 306 -35.41 -0.36 -0.58
CA GLY A 306 -36.74 -0.90 -0.83
C GLY A 306 -37.05 -1.15 -2.31
N THR A 307 -37.99 -2.06 -2.58
CA THR A 307 -38.39 -2.37 -3.96
C THR A 307 -39.26 -1.28 -4.58
N LEU A 308 -39.13 -1.06 -5.89
CA LEU A 308 -39.98 -0.13 -6.62
C LEU A 308 -41.44 -0.58 -6.61
N THR A 309 -42.36 0.38 -6.53
CA THR A 309 -43.75 0.14 -6.96
C THR A 309 -43.81 -0.08 -8.47
N PRO A 310 -44.83 -0.76 -9.02
CA PRO A 310 -44.96 -0.95 -10.47
C PRO A 310 -44.93 0.36 -11.27
N ALA A 311 -45.54 1.43 -10.74
CA ALA A 311 -45.49 2.76 -11.35
C ALA A 311 -44.07 3.34 -11.34
N ALA A 312 -43.38 3.26 -10.20
CA ALA A 312 -41.99 3.72 -10.09
C ALA A 312 -41.05 2.97 -11.04
N ASP A 313 -41.23 1.65 -11.19
CA ASP A 313 -40.44 0.83 -12.11
C ASP A 313 -40.71 1.20 -13.57
N GLN A 314 -41.98 1.44 -13.93
CA GLN A 314 -42.33 1.93 -15.27
C GLN A 314 -41.67 3.29 -15.56
N THR A 315 -41.70 4.23 -14.59
CA THR A 315 -41.05 5.53 -14.73
C THR A 315 -39.53 5.40 -14.82
N ALA A 316 -38.91 4.56 -13.99
CA ALA A 316 -37.47 4.31 -14.00
C ALA A 316 -37.02 3.72 -15.34
N GLN A 317 -37.70 2.69 -15.84
CA GLN A 317 -37.40 2.08 -17.13
C GLN A 317 -37.62 3.04 -18.30
N GLY A 318 -38.75 3.76 -18.31
CA GLY A 318 -39.08 4.75 -19.34
C GLY A 318 -38.07 5.88 -19.44
N ASN A 319 -37.40 6.23 -18.33
CA ASN A 319 -36.36 7.26 -18.26
C ASN A 319 -34.93 6.67 -18.22
N ARG A 320 -34.75 5.38 -18.51
CA ARG A 320 -33.44 4.70 -18.54
C ARG A 320 -32.63 4.86 -17.25
N MET A 321 -33.29 4.75 -16.09
CA MET A 321 -32.68 4.87 -14.77
C MET A 321 -32.21 3.51 -14.27
N ASN A 322 -30.97 3.44 -13.79
CA ASN A 322 -30.47 2.25 -13.10
C ASN A 322 -30.88 2.33 -11.63
N VAL A 323 -31.57 1.31 -11.11
CA VAL A 323 -31.86 1.24 -9.67
C VAL A 323 -30.95 0.22 -9.03
N LEU A 324 -30.10 0.67 -8.09
CA LEU A 324 -29.12 -0.17 -7.41
C LEU A 324 -29.40 -0.21 -5.90
N ARG A 325 -29.05 -1.34 -5.29
CA ARG A 325 -29.14 -1.56 -3.85
C ARG A 325 -27.93 -0.95 -3.13
N PRO A 326 -28.09 -0.49 -1.87
CA PRO A 326 -26.97 -0.04 -1.05
C PRO A 326 -25.84 -1.08 -0.93
N GLU A 327 -26.19 -2.37 -0.90
CA GLU A 327 -25.25 -3.49 -0.88
C GLU A 327 -24.38 -3.53 -2.14
N THR A 328 -24.96 -3.30 -3.32
CA THR A 328 -24.24 -3.28 -4.59
C THR A 328 -23.23 -2.15 -4.62
N LEU A 329 -23.62 -0.95 -4.16
CA LEU A 329 -22.69 0.17 -4.02
C LEU A 329 -21.58 -0.17 -3.02
N GLN A 330 -21.93 -0.72 -1.85
CA GLN A 330 -20.96 -1.12 -0.84
C GLN A 330 -19.93 -2.12 -1.39
N ARG A 331 -20.38 -3.14 -2.12
CA ARG A 331 -19.51 -4.13 -2.76
C ARG A 331 -18.56 -3.49 -3.76
N LEU A 332 -19.05 -2.59 -4.60
CA LEU A 332 -18.24 -1.89 -5.59
C LEU A 332 -17.17 -1.01 -4.94
N VAL A 333 -17.53 -0.27 -3.90
CA VAL A 333 -16.60 0.60 -3.15
C VAL A 333 -15.59 -0.22 -2.36
N ALA A 334 -16.02 -1.30 -1.69
CA ALA A 334 -15.14 -2.21 -0.98
C ALA A 334 -14.12 -2.88 -1.92
N LEU A 335 -14.55 -3.25 -3.13
CA LEU A 335 -13.65 -3.80 -4.14
C LEU A 335 -12.57 -2.79 -4.55
N LYS A 336 -12.96 -1.53 -4.79
CA LYS A 336 -12.03 -0.43 -5.11
C LYS A 336 -11.05 -0.14 -3.97
N ASP A 337 -11.53 -0.20 -2.74
CA ASP A 337 -10.74 0.05 -1.52
C ASP A 337 -9.72 -1.06 -1.26
N LEU A 338 -10.15 -2.32 -1.37
CA LEU A 338 -9.28 -3.47 -1.19
C LEU A 338 -8.26 -3.63 -2.33
N TYR A 339 -8.67 -3.30 -3.56
CA TYR A 339 -7.83 -3.45 -4.75
C TYR A 339 -7.88 -2.17 -5.58
N PRO A 340 -7.03 -1.17 -5.26
CA PRO A 340 -6.89 0.03 -6.08
C PRO A 340 -6.58 -0.34 -7.54
N GLY A 341 -7.50 0.02 -8.44
CA GLY A 341 -7.41 -0.30 -9.88
C GLY A 341 -8.27 -1.47 -10.35
N ALA A 342 -8.93 -2.21 -9.45
CA ALA A 342 -9.83 -3.31 -9.84
C ALA A 342 -11.11 -2.82 -10.53
N VAL A 343 -11.60 -1.63 -10.18
CA VAL A 343 -12.80 -1.03 -10.78
C VAL A 343 -12.37 -0.08 -11.91
N ASP A 344 -12.66 -0.50 -13.14
CA ASP A 344 -12.49 0.29 -14.36
C ASP A 344 -13.80 1.02 -14.71
N LEU A 345 -13.81 2.34 -14.48
CA LEU A 345 -14.99 3.18 -14.73
C LEU A 345 -15.37 3.25 -16.21
N LEU A 346 -14.43 3.09 -17.14
CA LEU A 346 -14.71 3.09 -18.58
C LEU A 346 -15.42 1.80 -18.99
N LYS A 347 -15.11 0.66 -18.35
CA LYS A 347 -15.87 -0.58 -18.51
C LYS A 347 -17.20 -0.58 -17.79
N LEU A 348 -17.32 0.13 -16.66
CA LEU A 348 -18.57 0.28 -15.92
C LEU A 348 -19.60 1.12 -16.69
N LYS A 349 -19.14 2.14 -17.43
CA LYS A 349 -20.01 3.05 -18.20
C LYS A 349 -20.99 2.33 -19.14
N PRO A 350 -20.55 1.47 -20.08
CA PRO A 350 -21.47 0.77 -20.97
C PRO A 350 -22.43 -0.15 -20.22
N CYS A 351 -22.03 -0.72 -19.07
CA CYS A 351 -22.96 -1.48 -18.24
C CYS A 351 -24.11 -0.59 -17.75
N LEU A 352 -23.84 0.65 -17.34
CA LEU A 352 -24.86 1.59 -16.87
C LEU A 352 -25.70 2.20 -18.00
N GLU A 353 -25.15 2.33 -19.21
CA GLU A 353 -25.86 2.91 -20.38
C GLU A 353 -26.80 1.92 -21.07
N GLN A 354 -26.57 0.62 -20.91
CA GLN A 354 -27.33 -0.43 -21.59
C GLN A 354 -28.45 -0.99 -20.72
N ALA A 355 -29.53 -1.43 -21.38
CA ALA A 355 -30.59 -2.19 -20.73
C ALA A 355 -30.05 -3.51 -20.12
N PRO A 356 -30.69 -4.07 -19.08
CA PRO A 356 -31.92 -3.59 -18.45
C PRO A 356 -31.73 -2.36 -17.55
N PHE A 357 -32.79 -1.57 -17.46
CA PHE A 357 -32.97 -0.45 -16.52
C PHE A 357 -33.98 -0.85 -15.43
N GLY A 358 -34.25 0.03 -14.46
CA GLY A 358 -35.06 -0.31 -13.29
C GLY A 358 -34.27 -1.19 -12.31
N GLU A 359 -34.96 -2.02 -11.54
CA GLU A 359 -34.33 -2.86 -10.51
C GLU A 359 -33.41 -3.95 -11.08
N ALA A 360 -33.69 -4.42 -12.30
CA ALA A 360 -32.85 -5.42 -12.97
C ALA A 360 -31.43 -4.89 -13.27
N ALA A 361 -31.22 -3.56 -13.22
CA ALA A 361 -29.90 -2.98 -13.36
C ALA A 361 -28.96 -3.35 -12.20
N ASP A 362 -29.50 -3.64 -11.02
CA ASP A 362 -28.71 -4.04 -9.86
C ASP A 362 -27.96 -5.36 -10.09
N ALA A 363 -28.63 -6.36 -10.66
CA ALA A 363 -28.02 -7.64 -11.01
C ALA A 363 -26.91 -7.47 -12.06
N LYS A 364 -27.12 -6.59 -13.03
CA LYS A 364 -26.13 -6.23 -14.07
C LYS A 364 -24.86 -5.63 -13.47
N ILE A 365 -24.97 -4.74 -12.49
CA ILE A 365 -23.80 -4.18 -11.81
C ILE A 365 -23.13 -5.21 -10.89
N ASN A 366 -23.90 -6.08 -10.24
CA ASN A 366 -23.31 -7.19 -9.50
C ASN A 366 -22.51 -8.15 -10.40
N LEU A 367 -22.97 -8.44 -11.62
CA LEU A 367 -22.20 -9.22 -12.59
C LEU A 367 -20.88 -8.54 -12.99
N TYR A 368 -20.89 -7.21 -13.15
CA TYR A 368 -19.65 -6.45 -13.37
C TYR A 368 -18.68 -6.59 -12.18
N ILE A 369 -19.18 -6.53 -10.95
CA ILE A 369 -18.38 -6.73 -9.74
C ILE A 369 -17.78 -8.15 -9.72
N GLU A 370 -18.56 -9.17 -10.09
CA GLU A 370 -18.06 -10.55 -10.16
C GLU A 370 -17.02 -10.74 -11.26
N ASP A 371 -17.18 -10.10 -12.42
CA ASP A 371 -16.15 -10.11 -13.47
C ASP A 371 -14.84 -9.49 -12.93
N CYS A 372 -14.92 -8.35 -12.25
CA CYS A 372 -13.74 -7.75 -11.63
C CYS A 372 -13.05 -8.67 -10.61
N ASN A 373 -13.83 -9.36 -9.76
CA ASN A 373 -13.30 -10.37 -8.83
C ASN A 373 -12.65 -11.54 -9.56
N HIS A 374 -13.30 -12.06 -10.60
CA HIS A 374 -12.77 -13.16 -11.40
C HIS A 374 -11.43 -12.79 -12.05
N GLN A 375 -11.35 -11.57 -12.56
CA GLN A 375 -10.14 -10.97 -13.11
C GLN A 375 -9.00 -10.88 -12.06
N LEU A 376 -9.31 -10.58 -10.80
CA LEU A 376 -8.32 -10.61 -9.71
C LEU A 376 -7.85 -12.04 -9.39
N VAL A 377 -8.76 -13.02 -9.41
CA VAL A 377 -8.42 -14.43 -9.20
C VAL A 377 -7.43 -14.93 -10.27
N ILE A 378 -7.67 -14.61 -11.54
CA ILE A 378 -6.77 -14.98 -12.65
C ILE A 378 -5.36 -14.36 -12.45
N ARG A 379 -5.29 -13.08 -12.09
CA ARG A 379 -4.03 -12.37 -11.81
C ARG A 379 -3.28 -13.03 -10.66
N ALA A 380 -3.96 -13.25 -9.54
CA ALA A 380 -3.35 -13.80 -8.35
C ALA A 380 -2.87 -15.25 -8.57
N HIS A 381 -3.66 -16.07 -9.26
CA HIS A 381 -3.26 -17.42 -9.68
C HIS A 381 -1.99 -17.39 -10.53
N THR A 382 -1.93 -16.52 -11.54
CA THR A 382 -0.76 -16.37 -12.41
C THR A 382 0.50 -16.03 -11.62
N ILE A 383 0.40 -15.08 -10.67
CA ILE A 383 1.51 -14.70 -9.79
C ILE A 383 1.98 -15.89 -8.94
N VAL A 384 1.04 -16.65 -8.36
CA VAL A 384 1.34 -17.82 -7.53
C VAL A 384 2.05 -18.92 -8.33
N VAL A 385 1.59 -19.20 -9.55
CA VAL A 385 2.19 -20.21 -10.43
C VAL A 385 3.65 -19.87 -10.75
N ILE A 386 3.91 -18.62 -11.14
CA ILE A 386 5.27 -18.16 -11.48
C ILE A 386 6.16 -18.20 -10.23
N LYS A 387 5.65 -17.69 -9.11
CA LYS A 387 6.37 -17.71 -7.83
C LYS A 387 6.76 -19.13 -7.43
N ASN A 388 5.81 -20.06 -7.43
CA ASN A 388 6.05 -21.44 -6.98
C ASN A 388 7.07 -22.15 -7.87
N HIS A 389 7.08 -21.88 -9.17
CA HIS A 389 8.11 -22.41 -10.07
C HIS A 389 9.49 -21.84 -9.76
N LEU A 390 9.61 -20.52 -9.59
CA LEU A 390 10.89 -19.87 -9.30
C LEU A 390 11.45 -20.19 -7.91
N GLU A 391 10.58 -20.53 -6.96
CA GLU A 391 10.96 -20.98 -5.62
C GLU A 391 11.15 -22.50 -5.50
N ASP A 392 10.92 -23.27 -6.58
CA ASP A 392 11.20 -24.71 -6.58
C ASP A 392 12.70 -24.95 -6.31
N PRO A 393 13.08 -25.77 -5.32
CA PRO A 393 14.49 -26.00 -4.98
C PRO A 393 15.34 -26.47 -6.16
N ASN A 394 14.78 -27.23 -7.11
CA ASN A 394 15.50 -27.72 -8.28
C ASN A 394 15.74 -26.59 -9.31
N VAL A 395 14.78 -25.68 -9.46
CA VAL A 395 14.89 -24.52 -10.35
C VAL A 395 15.84 -23.49 -9.76
N HIS A 396 15.69 -23.18 -8.47
CA HIS A 396 16.51 -22.22 -7.76
C HIS A 396 17.97 -22.69 -7.65
N SER A 397 18.22 -23.98 -7.42
CA SER A 397 19.59 -24.53 -7.40
C SER A 397 20.26 -24.54 -8.77
N ALA A 398 19.48 -24.54 -9.86
CA ALA A 398 19.98 -24.38 -11.22
C ALA A 398 20.29 -22.91 -11.59
N GLY A 399 20.10 -21.95 -10.67
CA GLY A 399 20.36 -20.53 -10.90
C GLY A 399 19.34 -19.85 -11.82
N ILE A 400 18.15 -20.45 -12.00
CA ILE A 400 17.07 -19.88 -12.80
C ILE A 400 16.23 -18.98 -11.88
N HIS A 401 16.19 -17.69 -12.20
CA HIS A 401 15.48 -16.67 -11.41
C HIS A 401 14.37 -15.96 -12.19
N ASP A 402 14.14 -16.35 -13.44
CA ASP A 402 13.11 -15.81 -14.32
C ASP A 402 12.54 -16.87 -15.28
N VAL A 403 11.37 -16.58 -15.88
CA VAL A 403 10.69 -17.45 -16.86
C VAL A 403 10.34 -16.67 -18.12
N ASP A 404 10.44 -17.30 -19.30
CA ASP A 404 9.84 -16.73 -20.51
C ASP A 404 8.32 -16.95 -20.55
N ASP A 405 7.68 -16.28 -21.51
CA ASP A 405 6.23 -16.30 -21.72
C ASP A 405 5.68 -17.69 -22.04
N ILE A 406 6.39 -18.50 -22.84
CA ILE A 406 5.99 -19.87 -23.21
C ILE A 406 6.02 -20.78 -21.97
N THR A 407 7.08 -20.70 -21.17
CA THR A 407 7.22 -21.50 -19.94
C THR A 407 6.16 -21.10 -18.94
N ALA A 408 5.97 -19.79 -18.70
CA ALA A 408 4.94 -19.28 -17.80
C ALA A 408 3.54 -19.71 -18.23
N PHE A 409 3.24 -19.66 -19.54
CA PHE A 409 1.94 -20.11 -20.07
C PHE A 409 1.73 -21.61 -19.88
N SER A 410 2.77 -22.42 -20.13
CA SER A 410 2.71 -23.87 -19.94
C SER A 410 2.45 -24.24 -18.48
N LEU A 411 3.11 -23.55 -17.54
CA LEU A 411 2.88 -23.70 -16.11
C LEU A 411 1.44 -23.30 -15.74
N TYR A 412 0.94 -22.18 -16.27
CA TYR A 412 -0.43 -21.74 -16.06
C TYR A 412 -1.44 -22.79 -16.52
N CYS A 413 -1.31 -23.31 -17.74
CA CYS A 413 -2.18 -24.37 -18.26
C CYS A 413 -2.13 -25.66 -17.43
N ALA A 414 -0.96 -26.04 -16.92
CA ALA A 414 -0.78 -27.23 -16.11
C ALA A 414 -1.28 -27.09 -14.66
N SER A 415 -1.60 -25.88 -14.21
CA SER A 415 -1.93 -25.56 -12.82
C SER A 415 -3.43 -25.54 -12.49
N SER A 416 -4.28 -26.12 -13.36
CA SER A 416 -5.75 -26.05 -13.25
C SER A 416 -6.25 -24.59 -13.13
N PRO A 417 -6.05 -23.76 -14.16
CA PRO A 417 -6.29 -22.34 -14.06
C PRO A 417 -7.79 -21.99 -13.91
N PRO A 418 -8.12 -20.87 -13.26
CA PRO A 418 -9.49 -20.41 -13.08
C PRO A 418 -10.19 -20.07 -14.40
N GLN A 419 -9.43 -19.71 -15.44
CA GLN A 419 -9.92 -19.46 -16.78
C GLN A 419 -8.89 -19.96 -17.80
N GLY A 420 -9.35 -20.65 -18.85
CA GLY A 420 -8.51 -20.95 -20.02
C GLY A 420 -8.20 -19.67 -20.78
N LEU A 421 -6.92 -19.39 -20.99
CA LEU A 421 -6.44 -18.24 -21.76
C LEU A 421 -5.71 -18.73 -23.01
N THR A 422 -5.79 -17.96 -24.08
CA THR A 422 -4.87 -18.07 -25.21
C THR A 422 -3.48 -17.56 -24.81
N LEU A 423 -2.46 -17.94 -25.58
CA LEU A 423 -1.09 -17.45 -25.34
C LEU A 423 -1.02 -15.91 -25.43
N ASP A 424 -1.73 -15.28 -26.36
CA ASP A 424 -1.71 -13.82 -26.52
C ASP A 424 -2.40 -13.09 -25.36
N GLU A 425 -3.53 -13.60 -24.88
CA GLU A 425 -4.20 -13.08 -23.67
C GLU A 425 -3.30 -13.22 -22.45
N PHE A 426 -2.63 -14.37 -22.31
CA PHE A 426 -1.71 -14.59 -21.21
C PHE A 426 -0.47 -13.68 -21.30
N LYS A 427 0.08 -13.44 -22.50
CA LYS A 427 1.15 -12.46 -22.70
C LYS A 427 0.70 -11.06 -22.29
N ALA A 428 -0.50 -10.64 -22.69
CA ALA A 428 -1.04 -9.34 -22.27
C ALA A 428 -1.15 -9.24 -20.74
N LEU A 429 -1.59 -10.32 -20.08
CA LEU A 429 -1.63 -10.42 -18.62
C LEU A 429 -0.25 -10.31 -17.98
N LEU A 430 0.78 -10.98 -18.51
CA LEU A 430 2.15 -10.87 -18.00
C LEU A 430 2.70 -9.45 -18.17
N ILE A 431 2.40 -8.78 -19.29
CA ILE A 431 2.77 -7.38 -19.51
C ILE A 431 2.08 -6.48 -18.48
N GLU A 432 0.78 -6.68 -18.25
CA GLU A 432 0.03 -5.94 -17.23
C GLU A 432 0.66 -6.14 -15.85
N LEU A 433 0.88 -7.39 -15.44
CA LEU A 433 1.43 -7.75 -14.12
C LEU A 433 2.88 -7.30 -13.91
N SER A 434 3.62 -7.09 -15.00
CA SER A 434 4.99 -6.55 -14.98
C SER A 434 5.10 -5.06 -15.24
N SER A 435 3.96 -4.39 -15.43
CA SER A 435 3.92 -2.94 -15.58
C SER A 435 4.40 -2.27 -14.29
N PRO A 436 5.14 -1.15 -14.39
CA PRO A 436 5.47 -0.32 -13.22
C PRO A 436 4.24 0.15 -12.43
N LEU A 437 3.04 0.16 -13.05
CA LEU A 437 1.79 0.55 -12.40
C LEU A 437 1.20 -0.54 -11.50
N THR A 438 1.49 -1.82 -11.74
CA THR A 438 0.96 -2.94 -10.96
C THR A 438 2.05 -3.64 -10.14
N GLY A 439 3.23 -3.84 -10.73
CA GLY A 439 4.46 -4.25 -10.06
C GLY A 439 4.39 -5.59 -9.33
N TYR A 440 3.61 -6.56 -9.81
CA TYR A 440 3.53 -7.90 -9.20
C TYR A 440 4.64 -8.84 -9.70
N LEU A 441 5.02 -8.67 -10.96
CA LEU A 441 6.13 -9.34 -11.61
C LEU A 441 7.15 -8.29 -12.07
N GLY A 442 8.41 -8.68 -12.16
CA GLY A 442 9.42 -7.92 -12.88
C GLY A 442 9.56 -8.45 -14.30
N ARG A 443 10.04 -7.61 -15.22
CA ARG A 443 10.30 -7.99 -16.62
C ARG A 443 11.69 -7.55 -17.05
N THR A 444 12.45 -8.47 -17.62
CA THR A 444 13.80 -8.19 -18.17
C THR A 444 13.72 -7.64 -19.59
N ALA A 445 14.83 -7.10 -20.10
CA ALA A 445 14.94 -6.61 -21.48
C ALA A 445 14.65 -7.70 -22.54
N THR A 446 14.79 -8.99 -22.17
CA THR A 446 14.52 -10.14 -23.05
C THR A 446 13.13 -10.73 -22.85
N ASN A 447 12.20 -9.99 -22.22
CA ASN A 447 10.82 -10.41 -21.94
C ASN A 447 10.72 -11.67 -21.07
N ARG A 448 11.61 -11.77 -20.08
CA ARG A 448 11.55 -12.80 -19.03
C ARG A 448 10.98 -12.19 -17.77
N TYR A 449 10.23 -12.97 -17.01
CA TYR A 449 9.44 -12.53 -15.88
C TYR A 449 9.95 -13.13 -14.59
N TYR A 450 10.02 -12.34 -13.54
CA TYR A 450 10.42 -12.78 -12.19
C TYR A 450 9.44 -12.28 -11.14
N PHE A 451 9.36 -12.97 -10.01
CA PHE A 451 8.42 -12.63 -8.95
C PHE A 451 8.89 -11.40 -8.15
N LEU A 452 7.98 -10.44 -7.89
CA LEU A 452 8.26 -9.27 -7.03
C LEU A 452 7.43 -9.30 -5.75
N ARG A 453 6.10 -9.35 -5.85
CA ARG A 453 5.19 -9.31 -4.71
C ARG A 453 3.90 -10.07 -4.94
N ARG A 454 3.24 -10.46 -3.84
CA ARG A 454 1.97 -11.17 -3.89
C ARG A 454 0.81 -10.20 -4.12
N LEU A 455 -0.14 -10.62 -4.96
CA LEU A 455 -1.50 -10.09 -4.91
C LEU A 455 -2.28 -10.92 -3.89
N GLU A 456 -2.41 -10.43 -2.65
CA GLU A 456 -3.25 -11.13 -1.67
C GLU A 456 -4.72 -10.99 -2.09
N HIS A 457 -5.30 -12.09 -2.57
CA HIS A 457 -6.72 -12.19 -2.86
C HIS A 457 -7.37 -13.08 -1.80
N LEU A 458 -8.54 -12.67 -1.28
CA LEU A 458 -9.23 -13.38 -0.18
C LEU A 458 -9.53 -14.85 -0.50
N ALA A 459 -9.79 -15.18 -1.78
CA ALA A 459 -10.07 -16.55 -2.22
C ALA A 459 -8.83 -17.45 -2.39
N LEU A 460 -7.60 -16.93 -2.19
CA LEU A 460 -6.35 -17.69 -2.30
C LEU A 460 -5.59 -17.76 -0.97
N ARG A 461 -6.28 -17.44 0.14
CA ARG A 461 -5.78 -17.61 1.51
C ARG A 461 -6.16 -18.99 2.05
N ASP A 462 -5.78 -20.04 1.33
CA ASP A 462 -5.84 -21.43 1.80
C ASP A 462 -4.44 -22.05 1.77
#